data_AF-A0A936SJY5-F1
#
_entry.id   AF-A0A936SJY5-F1
#
_cell.length_a   1.000
_cell.length_b   1.000
_cell.length_c   1.000
_cell.angle_alpha   90.00
_cell.angle_beta   90.00
_cell.angle_gamma   90.00
#
_symmetry.space_group_name_H-M   'P 1'
#
loop_
_entity.id
_entity.type
_entity.pdbx_description
1 polymer ?
#
loop_
_entity_poly.entity_id
_entity_poly.type
_entity_poly.pdbx_seq_one_letter_code
_entity_poly.pdbx_strand_id
1 'polypeptide(L)'
;MGYRVLTMKWITRALVREHRDRIFLFGDNLVRRGFGGQAAAMRGEPNVVGIPTKKLPSNSENAFFTDAEFEQNKAAIDQAFERLRSYVWRPIKS
;
A
#
# COMPACT_ATOMS: atom_id res chain seq x y z
N MET A 1 -9.10 11.93 -14.97
CA MET A 1 -7.68 11.96 -14.57
C MET A 1 -7.19 10.52 -14.52
N GLY A 2 -6.29 10.10 -15.40
CA GLY A 2 -5.78 8.71 -15.43
C GLY A 2 -4.44 8.60 -14.73
N TYR A 3 -4.23 7.59 -13.90
CA TYR A 3 -2.90 7.26 -13.36
C TYR A 3 -2.15 6.37 -14.36
N ARG A 4 -0.87 6.66 -14.61
CA ARG A 4 0.02 5.69 -15.24
C ARG A 4 0.52 4.72 -14.18
N VAL A 5 0.05 3.48 -14.25
CA VAL A 5 0.47 2.42 -13.32
C VAL A 5 1.71 1.73 -13.86
N LEU A 6 2.71 1.56 -12.99
CA LEU A 6 3.94 0.82 -13.28
C LEU A 6 4.09 -0.29 -12.25
N THR A 7 4.47 -1.47 -12.71
CA THR A 7 4.76 -2.62 -11.84
C THR A 7 6.27 -2.86 -11.80
N MET A 8 6.80 -3.14 -10.62
CA MET A 8 8.23 -3.36 -10.40
C MET A 8 8.46 -4.70 -9.70
N LYS A 9 9.51 -5.43 -10.11
CA LYS A 9 9.87 -6.72 -9.49
C LYS A 9 10.54 -6.53 -8.12
N TRP A 10 11.33 -5.47 -7.98
CA TRP A 10 12.10 -5.18 -6.78
C TRP A 10 11.88 -3.74 -6.34
N ILE A 11 11.87 -3.52 -5.03
CA ILE A 11 11.70 -2.21 -4.43
C ILE A 11 12.66 -2.07 -3.24
N THR A 12 13.28 -0.91 -3.12
CA THR A 12 14.15 -0.57 -1.99
C THR A 12 13.68 0.73 -1.36
N ARG A 13 13.99 0.91 -0.08
CA ARG A 13 13.71 2.14 0.65
C ARG A 13 14.33 3.38 -0.01
N ALA A 14 15.53 3.23 -0.57
CA ALA A 14 16.21 4.28 -1.32
C ALA A 14 15.40 4.71 -2.55
N LEU A 15 14.91 3.75 -3.34
CA LEU A 15 14.11 4.02 -4.54
C LEU A 15 12.81 4.78 -4.20
N VAL A 16 12.13 4.38 -3.13
CA VAL A 16 10.92 5.08 -2.66
C VAL A 16 11.22 6.55 -2.31
N ARG A 17 12.38 6.79 -1.67
CA ARG A 17 12.81 8.12 -1.23
C ARG A 17 13.34 9.00 -2.35
N GLU A 18 13.93 8.42 -3.38
CA GLU A 18 14.42 9.13 -4.56
C GLU A 18 13.24 9.64 -5.42
N HIS A 19 12.17 8.86 -5.51
CA HIS A 19 10.99 9.19 -6.33
C HIS A 19 9.84 9.77 -5.50
N ARG A 20 10.07 10.92 -4.87
CA ARG A 20 9.04 11.63 -4.06
C ARG A 20 7.88 12.19 -4.89
N ASP A 21 8.07 12.28 -6.20
CA ASP A 21 7.07 12.64 -7.20
C ASP A 21 6.09 11.49 -7.48
N ARG A 22 6.38 10.27 -7.04
CA ARG A 22 5.55 9.09 -7.27
C ARG A 22 4.87 8.62 -6.00
N ILE A 23 3.67 8.06 -6.15
CA ILE A 23 2.98 7.34 -5.09
C ILE A 23 3.24 5.85 -5.28
N PHE A 24 3.62 5.19 -4.19
CA PHE A 24 3.97 3.79 -4.17
C PHE A 24 2.89 2.98 -3.44
N LEU A 25 2.46 1.88 -4.04
CA LEU A 25 1.48 0.96 -3.45
C LEU A 25 2.14 -0.38 -3.14
N PHE A 26 1.75 -1.01 -2.05
CA PHE A 26 2.20 -2.36 -1.69
C PHE A 26 1.14 -3.13 -0.93
N GLY A 27 1.24 -4.46 -0.94
CA GLY A 27 0.38 -5.32 -0.11
C GLY A 27 0.74 -5.17 1.37
N ASP A 28 -0.23 -4.78 2.19
CA ASP A 28 -0.07 -4.60 3.63
C ASP A 28 -1.06 -5.50 4.41
N ASN A 29 -0.86 -5.60 5.72
CA ASN A 29 -1.81 -6.20 6.65
C ASN A 29 -2.62 -5.11 7.38
N LEU A 30 -3.85 -5.44 7.78
CA LEU A 30 -4.74 -4.49 8.50
C LEU A 30 -4.11 -3.88 9.74
N VAL A 31 -3.34 -4.67 10.50
CA VAL A 31 -2.69 -4.18 11.72
C VAL A 31 -1.44 -3.33 11.46
N ARG A 32 -1.00 -3.22 10.20
CA ARG A 32 0.16 -2.45 9.73
C ARG A 32 1.46 -2.76 10.48
N ARG A 33 1.68 -4.03 10.84
CA ARG A 33 2.85 -4.50 11.61
C ARG A 33 3.76 -5.40 10.79
N GLY A 34 5.01 -5.54 11.25
CA GLY A 34 6.05 -6.41 10.67
C GLY A 34 6.64 -5.90 9.34
N PHE A 35 7.94 -6.06 9.14
CA PHE A 35 8.64 -5.52 7.96
C PHE A 35 8.99 -6.61 6.91
N GLY A 36 8.21 -7.69 6.83
CA GLY A 36 8.43 -8.72 5.81
C GLY A 36 8.15 -8.22 4.38
N GLY A 37 8.93 -8.70 3.41
CA GLY A 37 8.74 -8.40 1.98
C GLY A 37 8.80 -6.90 1.66
N GLN A 38 7.84 -6.40 0.89
CA GLN A 38 7.78 -5.00 0.46
C GLN A 38 7.62 -4.01 1.63
N ALA A 39 7.06 -4.44 2.76
CA ALA A 39 6.85 -3.58 3.93
C ALA A 39 8.17 -3.01 4.48
N ALA A 40 9.27 -3.76 4.44
CA ALA A 40 10.61 -3.28 4.81
C ALA A 40 11.06 -2.07 4.00
N ALA A 41 10.76 -2.05 2.70
CA ALA A 41 11.14 -0.97 1.80
C ALA A 41 10.19 0.23 1.86
N MET A 42 8.91 0.00 2.14
CA MET A 42 7.87 0.99 1.82
C MET A 42 7.14 1.53 3.06
N ARG A 43 6.89 0.71 4.09
CA ARG A 43 6.05 1.15 5.21
C ARG A 43 6.70 2.30 5.98
N GLY A 44 5.93 3.36 6.21
CA GLY A 44 6.36 4.56 6.93
C GLY A 44 6.90 5.68 6.04
N GLU A 45 7.09 5.45 4.73
CA GLU A 45 7.43 6.55 3.83
C GLU A 45 6.20 7.42 3.51
N PRO A 46 6.38 8.73 3.32
CA PRO A 46 5.27 9.67 3.18
C PRO A 46 4.50 9.53 1.86
N ASN A 47 5.15 9.00 0.81
CA ASN A 47 4.59 8.78 -0.52
C ASN A 47 4.19 7.31 -0.76
N VAL A 48 3.88 6.57 0.31
CA VAL A 48 3.48 5.16 0.23
C VAL A 48 2.06 4.97 0.79
N VAL A 49 1.28 4.14 0.11
CA VAL A 49 -0.02 3.63 0.58
C VAL A 49 0.03 2.10 0.65
N GLY A 50 -0.17 1.56 1.85
CA GLY A 50 -0.35 0.12 2.05
C GLY A 50 -1.79 -0.28 1.74
N ILE A 51 -1.98 -1.24 0.84
CA ILE A 51 -3.29 -1.79 0.48
C ILE A 51 -3.50 -3.08 1.28
N PRO A 52 -4.50 -3.15 2.17
CA PRO A 52 -4.75 -4.35 2.95
C PRO A 52 -5.04 -5.56 2.04
N THR A 53 -4.25 -6.61 2.17
CA THR A 53 -4.47 -7.89 1.48
C THR A 53 -4.68 -9.05 2.46
N LYS A 54 -4.48 -8.80 3.76
CA LYS A 54 -4.64 -9.75 4.84
C LYS A 54 -4.82 -9.05 6.19
N LYS A 55 -5.23 -9.78 7.23
CA LYS A 55 -5.42 -9.26 8.60
C LYS A 55 -4.10 -9.10 9.36
N LEU A 56 -3.27 -10.14 9.37
CA LEU A 56 -2.10 -10.23 10.27
C LEU A 56 -0.78 -10.47 9.50
N PRO A 57 0.38 -10.09 10.07
CA PRO A 57 1.70 -10.32 9.47
C PRO A 57 2.21 -11.76 9.71
N SER A 58 1.36 -12.77 9.55
CA SER A 58 1.74 -14.19 9.69
C SER A 58 1.12 -15.03 8.58
N ASN A 59 1.56 -16.29 8.42
CA ASN A 59 1.00 -17.21 7.42
C ASN A 59 -0.02 -18.19 8.01
N SER A 60 -0.49 -17.94 9.24
CA SER A 60 -1.58 -18.69 9.84
C SER A 60 -2.88 -18.42 9.08
N GLU A 61 -3.79 -19.39 9.06
CA GLU A 61 -5.07 -19.27 8.33
C GLU A 61 -5.88 -18.05 8.77
N ASN A 62 -5.94 -17.78 10.08
CA ASN A 62 -6.62 -16.61 10.64
C ASN A 62 -5.97 -15.26 10.27
N ALA A 63 -4.81 -15.27 9.60
CA ALA A 63 -4.18 -14.06 9.09
C ALA A 63 -4.81 -13.57 7.79
N PHE A 64 -5.52 -14.42 7.05
CA PHE A 64 -6.10 -14.10 5.75
C PHE A 64 -7.57 -13.68 5.87
N PHE A 65 -8.01 -12.87 4.92
CA PHE A 65 -9.41 -12.49 4.79
C PHE A 65 -10.29 -13.69 4.49
N THR A 66 -11.52 -13.65 4.97
CA THR A 66 -12.55 -14.65 4.69
C THR A 66 -13.82 -13.97 4.22
N ASP A 67 -14.68 -14.73 3.54
CA ASP A 67 -15.97 -14.21 3.05
C ASP A 67 -16.94 -13.86 4.19
N ALA A 68 -16.73 -14.42 5.38
CA ALA A 68 -17.50 -14.04 6.58
C ALA A 68 -17.28 -12.57 6.98
N GLU A 69 -16.16 -11.97 6.56
CA GLU A 69 -15.79 -10.57 6.84
C GLU A 69 -15.77 -9.73 5.55
N PHE A 70 -16.45 -10.18 4.50
CA PHE A 70 -16.34 -9.60 3.15
C PHE A 70 -16.56 -8.09 3.10
N GLU A 71 -17.63 -7.59 3.74
CA GLU A 71 -17.94 -6.16 3.73
C GLU A 71 -16.91 -5.33 4.51
N GLN A 72 -16.41 -5.85 5.64
CA GLN A 72 -15.34 -5.19 6.40
C GLN A 72 -14.04 -5.15 5.60
N ASN A 73 -13.71 -6.23 4.90
CA ASN A 73 -12.52 -6.34 4.06
C ASN A 73 -12.58 -5.34 2.90
N LYS A 74 -13.72 -5.25 2.22
CA LYS A 74 -13.98 -4.25 1.17
C LYS A 74 -13.83 -2.83 1.70
N ALA A 75 -14.50 -2.51 2.82
CA ALA A 75 -14.43 -1.19 3.41
C ALA A 75 -12.98 -0.78 3.76
N ALA A 76 -12.17 -1.71 4.27
CA ALA A 76 -10.77 -1.45 4.58
C ALA A 76 -9.91 -1.20 3.31
N ILE A 77 -10.17 -1.93 2.23
CA ILE A 77 -9.52 -1.73 0.94
C ILE A 77 -9.95 -0.38 0.34
N ASP A 78 -11.24 -0.06 0.35
CA ASP A 78 -11.78 1.20 -0.16
C ASP A 78 -11.19 2.40 0.57
N GLN A 79 -11.09 2.36 1.90
CA GLN A 79 -10.43 3.41 2.69
C GLN A 79 -8.96 3.61 2.30
N ALA A 80 -8.24 2.54 1.94
CA ALA A 80 -6.86 2.65 1.47
C ALA A 80 -6.80 3.34 0.10
N PHE A 81 -7.74 3.06 -0.80
CA PHE A 81 -7.85 3.77 -2.08
C PHE A 81 -8.37 5.21 -1.94
N GLU A 82 -9.19 5.52 -0.93
CA GLU A 82 -9.54 6.90 -0.58
C GLU A 82 -8.32 7.71 -0.14
N ARG A 83 -7.48 7.11 0.72
CA ARG A 83 -6.19 7.70 1.07
C ARG A 83 -5.31 7.92 -0.16
N LEU A 84 -5.29 6.97 -1.10
CA LEU A 84 -4.57 7.15 -2.36
C LEU A 84 -5.10 8.38 -3.13
N ARG A 85 -6.43 8.54 -3.20
CA ARG A 85 -7.07 9.69 -3.86
C ARG A 85 -6.77 11.02 -3.18
N SER A 86 -6.45 11.03 -1.89
CA SER A 86 -6.07 12.27 -1.19
C SER A 86 -4.66 12.77 -1.54
N TYR A 87 -3.83 11.94 -2.18
CA TYR A 87 -2.55 12.41 -2.71
C TYR A 87 -2.81 13.33 -3.91
N VAL A 88 -2.60 14.62 -3.70
CA VAL A 88 -2.70 15.62 -4.76
C VAL A 88 -1.47 15.51 -5.65
N TRP A 89 -1.67 15.07 -6.89
CA TRP A 89 -0.66 15.21 -7.94
C TRP A 89 -0.40 16.71 -8.16
N ARG A 90 0.79 17.17 -7.77
CA ARG A 90 1.29 18.50 -8.14
C ARG A 90 2.15 18.34 -9.38
N PRO A 91 1.66 18.69 -10.58
CA PRO A 91 2.54 18.71 -11.75
C PRO A 91 3.68 19.68 -11.46
N ILE A 92 4.92 19.18 -11.55
CA ILE A 92 6.10 20.04 -11.56
C ILE A 92 5.95 20.90 -12.82
N LYS A 93 5.78 22.22 -12.64
CA LYS A 93 5.89 23.15 -13.76
C LYS A 93 7.37 23.19 -14.15
N SER A 94 7.68 22.67 -15.33
CA SER A 94 8.94 22.94 -16.05
C SER A 94 8.95 24.37 -16.55
#